data_AF-A0A0S7ZER2-F1
#
_entry.id   AF-A0A0S7ZER2-F1
#
_cell.length_a   1.000
_cell.length_b   1.000
_cell.length_c   1.000
_cell.angle_alpha   90.00
_cell.angle_beta   90.00
_cell.angle_gamma   90.00
#
_symmetry.space_group_name_H-M   'P 1'
#
loop_
_entity.id
_entity.type
_entity.pdbx_description
1 polymer ?
#
loop_
_entity_poly.entity_id
_entity_poly.type
_entity_poly.pdbx_seq_one_letter_code
_entity_poly.pdbx_strand_id
1 'polypeptide(L)'
;MTRPTLLSFGATIAGFLLVLAMMFIPAVGEPFQGSEIFLVPFAAFFVFGLLLTVSAFRERPKGRTRAYLLLTGLSAAGIFVGIILHNLVYALFILLGGEDFWERTGLGDEPVFFLMSMLVLPVTFVIGATGSLIRLWKRR
;
A
#
# COMPACT_ATOMS: atom_id res chain seq x y z
N MET A 1 13.90 -18.32 3.33
CA MET A 1 13.47 -17.05 3.93
C MET A 1 13.62 -17.19 5.42
N THR A 2 14.11 -16.16 6.09
CA THR A 2 14.21 -16.21 7.56
C THR A 2 12.83 -15.98 8.20
N ARG A 3 12.72 -16.30 9.49
CA ARG A 3 11.51 -16.04 10.30
C ARG A 3 11.03 -14.59 10.21
N PRO A 4 11.87 -13.54 10.39
CA PRO A 4 11.40 -12.17 10.31
C PRO A 4 10.81 -11.80 8.95
N THR A 5 11.37 -12.26 7.83
CA THR A 5 10.76 -12.00 6.50
C THR A 5 9.40 -12.65 6.36
N LEU A 6 9.21 -13.87 6.87
CA LEU A 6 7.91 -14.53 6.86
C LEU A 6 6.88 -13.79 7.73
N LEU A 7 7.31 -13.30 8.90
CA LEU A 7 6.45 -12.50 9.79
C LEU A 7 6.06 -11.18 9.15
N SER A 8 7.01 -10.43 8.58
CA SER A 8 6.71 -9.19 7.85
C SER A 8 5.81 -9.45 6.65
N PHE A 9 6.02 -10.54 5.91
CA PHE A 9 5.15 -10.91 4.80
C PHE A 9 3.71 -11.19 5.25
N GLY A 10 3.53 -12.02 6.28
CA GLY A 10 2.21 -12.29 6.84
C GLY A 10 1.53 -11.05 7.40
N ALA A 11 2.26 -10.21 8.15
CA ALA A 11 1.76 -8.96 8.69
C ALA A 11 1.36 -7.95 7.60
N THR A 12 2.12 -7.91 6.49
CA THR A 12 1.77 -7.06 5.34
C THR A 12 0.46 -7.51 4.69
N ILE A 13 0.26 -8.83 4.52
CA ILE A 13 -1.01 -9.36 3.98
C ILE A 13 -2.17 -9.06 4.94
N ALA A 14 -1.99 -9.32 6.23
CA ALA A 14 -3.02 -9.05 7.24
C ALA A 14 -3.38 -7.55 7.28
N GLY A 15 -2.37 -6.68 7.22
CA GLY A 15 -2.56 -5.23 7.14
C GLY A 15 -3.34 -4.81 5.90
N PHE A 16 -3.01 -5.36 4.72
CA PHE A 16 -3.75 -5.08 3.49
C PHE A 16 -5.23 -5.47 3.60
N LEU A 17 -5.51 -6.68 4.10
CA LEU A 17 -6.87 -7.17 4.29
C LEU A 17 -7.64 -6.33 5.31
N LEU A 18 -6.98 -5.89 6.39
CA LEU A 18 -7.58 -5.01 7.38
C LEU A 18 -7.92 -3.64 6.78
N VAL A 19 -7.01 -3.05 6.00
CA VAL A 19 -7.26 -1.78 5.28
C VAL A 19 -8.45 -1.93 4.34
N LEU A 20 -8.51 -3.00 3.53
CA LEU A 20 -9.67 -3.25 2.66
C LEU A 20 -10.96 -3.44 3.47
N ALA A 21 -10.90 -4.17 4.58
CA ALA A 21 -12.07 -4.35 5.44
C ALA A 21 -12.56 -3.02 6.01
N MET A 22 -11.66 -2.14 6.49
CA MET A 22 -12.02 -0.81 6.97
C MET A 22 -12.64 0.08 5.89
N MET A 23 -12.18 -0.04 4.64
CA MET A 23 -12.70 0.77 3.53
C MET A 23 -14.04 0.29 2.99
N PHE A 24 -14.27 -1.02 2.95
CA PHE A 24 -15.39 -1.63 2.22
C PHE A 24 -16.41 -2.34 3.11
N ILE A 25 -16.12 -2.56 4.39
CA ILE A 25 -17.02 -3.21 5.34
C ILE A 25 -17.42 -2.19 6.40
N PRO A 26 -18.66 -1.65 6.35
CA PRO A 26 -19.11 -0.62 7.28
C PRO A 26 -18.93 -1.00 8.76
N ALA A 27 -19.25 -2.24 9.13
CA ALA A 27 -19.09 -2.76 10.48
C ALA A 27 -17.64 -2.71 11.02
N VAL A 28 -16.64 -2.63 10.14
CA VAL A 28 -15.22 -2.52 10.51
C VAL A 28 -14.76 -1.06 10.44
N GLY A 29 -15.21 -0.30 9.44
CA GLY A 29 -14.75 1.07 9.20
C GLY A 29 -15.44 2.15 10.03
N GLU A 30 -16.77 2.10 10.13
CA GLU A 30 -17.60 3.12 10.81
C GLU A 30 -17.17 3.42 12.25
N PRO A 31 -16.79 2.42 13.09
CA PRO A 31 -16.36 2.68 14.47
C PRO A 31 -15.14 3.59 14.58
N PHE A 32 -14.35 3.73 13.51
CA PHE A 32 -13.12 4.53 13.49
C PHE A 32 -13.26 5.80 12.63
N GLN A 33 -14.39 6.03 11.96
CA GLN A 33 -14.56 7.23 11.13
C GLN A 33 -14.47 8.50 11.99
N GLY A 34 -13.69 9.48 11.51
CA GLY A 34 -13.43 10.73 12.23
C GLY A 34 -12.44 10.61 13.41
N SER A 35 -11.92 9.41 13.70
CA SER A 35 -10.89 9.20 14.72
C SER A 35 -9.49 9.14 14.10
N GLU A 36 -8.49 9.65 14.82
CA GLU A 36 -7.07 9.51 14.45
C GLU A 36 -6.63 8.03 14.40
N ILE A 37 -7.32 7.16 15.13
CA ILE A 37 -7.05 5.71 15.16
C ILE A 37 -7.29 5.07 13.79
N PHE A 38 -8.12 5.68 12.94
CA PHE A 38 -8.38 5.23 11.57
C PHE A 38 -7.09 5.07 10.74
N LEU A 39 -6.08 5.90 11.00
CA LEU A 39 -4.82 5.88 10.26
C LEU A 39 -3.84 4.81 10.75
N VAL A 40 -4.04 4.26 11.95
CA VAL A 40 -3.10 3.30 12.55
C VAL A 40 -2.92 2.05 11.69
N PRO A 41 -3.97 1.41 11.14
CA PRO A 41 -3.81 0.25 10.27
C PRO A 41 -3.07 0.56 8.96
N PHE A 42 -3.27 1.76 8.39
CA PHE A 42 -2.54 2.22 7.21
C PHE A 42 -1.05 2.40 7.51
N ALA A 43 -0.73 3.06 8.63
CA ALA A 43 0.66 3.26 9.06
C ALA A 43 1.35 1.92 9.37
N ALA A 44 0.66 1.00 10.04
CA ALA A 44 1.17 -0.34 10.32
C ALA A 44 1.43 -1.12 9.02
N PHE A 45 0.48 -1.08 8.07
CA PHE A 45 0.63 -1.70 6.76
C PHE A 45 1.85 -1.14 5.99
N PHE A 46 2.04 0.18 6.01
CA PHE A 46 3.22 0.83 5.44
C PHE A 46 4.52 0.34 6.08
N VAL A 47 4.60 0.32 7.41
CA VAL A 47 5.79 -0.13 8.14
C VAL A 47 6.12 -1.58 7.83
N PHE A 48 5.12 -2.48 7.82
CA PHE A 48 5.35 -3.89 7.46
C PHE A 48 5.78 -4.05 5.99
N GLY A 49 5.23 -3.25 5.08
CA GLY A 49 5.66 -3.20 3.68
C GLY A 49 7.13 -2.79 3.53
N LEU A 50 7.58 -1.79 4.29
CA LEU A 50 8.99 -1.39 4.34
C LEU A 50 9.88 -2.48 4.93
N LEU A 51 9.49 -3.08 6.07
CA LEU A 51 10.24 -4.16 6.70
C LEU A 51 10.38 -5.36 5.76
N LEU A 52 9.32 -5.71 5.02
CA LEU A 52 9.35 -6.76 4.00
C LEU A 52 10.32 -6.41 2.87
N THR A 53 10.27 -5.17 2.39
CA THR A 53 11.16 -4.68 1.33
C THR A 53 12.63 -4.77 1.75
N VAL A 54 12.97 -4.20 2.92
CA VAL A 54 14.33 -4.23 3.48
C VAL A 54 14.80 -5.67 3.66
N SER A 55 13.95 -6.55 4.19
CA SER A 55 14.31 -7.94 4.42
C SER A 55 14.52 -8.70 3.10
N ALA A 56 13.71 -8.44 2.08
CA ALA A 56 13.87 -9.02 0.74
C ALA A 56 15.16 -8.55 0.04
N PHE A 57 15.60 -7.31 0.28
CA PHE A 57 16.89 -6.80 -0.18
C PHE A 57 18.07 -7.45 0.58
N ARG A 58 17.94 -7.61 1.89
CA ARG A 58 18.99 -8.15 2.77
C ARG A 58 19.21 -9.65 2.55
N GLU A 59 18.14 -10.43 2.51
CA GLU A 59 18.22 -11.90 2.38
C GLU A 59 18.58 -12.36 0.97
N ARG A 60 18.35 -11.52 -0.04
CA ARG A 60 18.53 -11.84 -1.46
C ARG A 60 17.97 -13.22 -1.84
N PRO A 61 16.67 -13.50 -1.63
CA PRO A 61 16.08 -14.79 -2.00
C PRO A 61 16.35 -15.12 -3.47
N LYS A 62 16.68 -16.39 -3.76
CA LYS A 62 17.03 -16.78 -5.14
C LYS A 62 15.83 -16.66 -6.09
N GLY A 63 16.10 -16.17 -7.30
CA GLY A 63 15.17 -16.18 -8.44
C GLY A 63 13.94 -15.28 -8.24
N ARG A 64 12.80 -15.71 -8.81
CA ARG A 64 11.55 -14.93 -8.82
C ARG A 64 10.94 -14.68 -7.43
N THR A 65 11.32 -15.43 -6.40
CA THR A 65 10.85 -15.20 -5.01
C THR A 65 11.22 -13.79 -4.53
N ARG A 66 12.43 -13.30 -4.84
CA ARG A 66 12.82 -11.94 -4.47
C ARG A 66 11.99 -10.88 -5.19
N ALA A 67 11.74 -11.08 -6.49
CA ALA A 67 10.93 -10.15 -7.28
C ALA A 67 9.51 -10.02 -6.71
N TYR A 68 8.86 -11.14 -6.36
CA TYR A 68 7.53 -11.10 -5.77
C TYR A 68 7.49 -10.46 -4.38
N LEU A 69 8.47 -10.74 -3.51
CA LEU A 69 8.52 -10.12 -2.17
C LEU A 69 8.77 -8.61 -2.25
N LEU A 70 9.65 -8.18 -3.16
CA LEU A 70 9.88 -6.76 -3.42
C LEU A 70 8.63 -6.11 -3.99
N LEU A 71 7.94 -6.77 -4.94
CA LEU A 71 6.69 -6.25 -5.50
C LEU A 71 5.62 -6.10 -4.40
N THR A 72 5.47 -7.07 -3.50
CA THR A 72 4.55 -6.97 -2.34
C THR A 72 4.92 -5.81 -1.43
N GLY A 73 6.18 -5.76 -0.96
CA GLY A 73 6.62 -4.75 0.00
C GLY A 73 6.58 -3.33 -0.57
N LEU A 74 7.08 -3.14 -1.79
CA LEU A 74 7.09 -1.84 -2.46
C LEU A 74 5.67 -1.38 -2.82
N SER A 75 4.77 -2.28 -3.21
CA SER A 75 3.38 -1.91 -3.46
C SER A 75 2.69 -1.47 -2.18
N ALA A 76 2.89 -2.21 -1.07
CA ALA A 76 2.35 -1.84 0.24
C ALA A 76 2.85 -0.47 0.70
N ALA A 77 4.16 -0.24 0.64
CA ALA A 77 4.73 1.05 1.01
C ALA A 77 4.28 2.17 0.05
N GLY A 78 4.23 1.86 -1.23
CA GLY A 78 3.85 2.77 -2.30
C GLY A 78 2.42 3.30 -2.15
N ILE A 79 1.47 2.49 -1.66
CA ILE A 79 0.07 2.93 -1.47
C ILE A 79 0.04 4.12 -0.53
N PHE A 80 0.72 4.01 0.62
CA PHE A 80 0.73 5.10 1.61
C PHE A 80 1.49 6.32 1.10
N VAL A 81 2.62 6.12 0.41
CA VAL A 81 3.38 7.20 -0.24
C VAL A 81 2.53 7.92 -1.27
N GLY A 82 1.77 7.18 -2.09
CA GLY A 82 0.89 7.74 -3.10
C GLY A 82 -0.28 8.51 -2.49
N ILE A 83 -0.86 8.07 -1.36
CA ILE A 83 -1.87 8.85 -0.63
C ILE A 83 -1.29 10.20 -0.17
N ILE A 84 -0.08 10.20 0.39
CA ILE A 84 0.60 11.45 0.81
C ILE A 84 0.85 12.35 -0.40
N LEU A 85 1.39 11.78 -1.48
CA LEU A 85 1.72 12.55 -2.69
C LEU A 85 0.47 13.11 -3.37
N HIS A 86 -0.63 12.35 -3.42
CA HIS A 86 -1.92 12.81 -3.91
C HIS A 86 -2.37 14.07 -3.18
N ASN A 87 -2.41 14.03 -1.85
CA ASN A 87 -2.83 15.18 -1.05
C ASN A 87 -1.86 16.36 -1.16
N LEU A 88 -0.55 16.09 -1.16
CA LEU A 88 0.47 17.14 -1.26
C LEU A 88 0.40 17.86 -2.61
N VAL A 89 0.30 17.11 -3.70
CA VAL A 89 0.22 17.65 -5.06
C VAL A 89 -1.12 18.36 -5.26
N TYR A 90 -2.22 17.77 -4.79
CA TYR A 90 -3.54 18.40 -4.78
C TYR A 90 -3.50 19.78 -4.12
N ALA A 91 -2.98 19.86 -2.90
CA ALA A 91 -2.87 21.11 -2.14
C ALA A 91 -1.90 22.12 -2.79
N LEU A 92 -0.77 21.65 -3.33
CA LEU A 92 0.20 22.52 -4.00
C LEU A 92 -0.42 23.23 -5.21
N PHE A 93 -1.19 22.51 -6.02
CA PHE A 93 -1.84 23.10 -7.19
C PHE A 93 -2.97 24.06 -6.82
N ILE A 94 -3.69 23.81 -5.71
CA ILE A 94 -4.63 24.80 -5.16
C ILE A 94 -3.90 26.06 -4.69
N LEU A 95 -2.79 25.90 -3.97
CA LEU A 95 -2.00 27.03 -3.46
C LEU A 95 -1.48 27.93 -4.60
N LEU A 96 -1.08 27.33 -5.72
CA LEU A 96 -0.53 28.04 -6.87
C LEU A 96 -1.60 28.54 -7.86
N GLY A 97 -2.71 27.81 -7.98
CA GLY A 97 -3.69 27.97 -9.05
C GLY A 97 -5.08 28.43 -8.61
N GLY A 98 -5.31 28.59 -7.30
CA GLY A 98 -6.61 28.90 -6.71
C GLY A 98 -7.41 27.65 -6.32
N GLU A 99 -8.41 27.84 -5.45
CA GLU A 99 -9.29 26.76 -4.96
C GLU A 99 -10.04 26.04 -6.10
N ASP A 100 -10.33 26.75 -7.19
CA ASP A 100 -11.03 26.22 -8.36
C ASP A 100 -10.10 25.52 -9.37
N PHE A 101 -8.81 25.34 -9.08
CA PHE A 101 -7.83 24.81 -10.04
C PHE A 101 -8.24 23.46 -10.64
N TRP A 102 -8.62 22.49 -9.79
CA TRP A 102 -8.97 21.14 -10.24
C TRP A 102 -10.30 21.09 -10.98
N GLU A 103 -11.25 21.97 -10.61
CA GLU A 103 -12.53 22.11 -11.32
C GLU A 103 -12.33 22.76 -12.69
N ARG A 104 -11.55 23.84 -12.77
CA ARG A 104 -11.26 24.58 -14.01
C ARG A 104 -10.51 23.75 -15.04
N THR A 105 -9.72 22.77 -14.59
CA THR A 105 -9.04 21.81 -15.48
C THR A 105 -9.93 20.63 -15.89
N GLY A 106 -11.13 20.51 -15.33
CA GLY A 106 -12.09 19.43 -15.62
C GLY A 106 -11.71 18.07 -15.02
N LEU A 107 -10.71 18.03 -14.14
CA LEU A 107 -10.25 16.80 -13.48
C LEU A 107 -10.95 16.56 -12.15
N GLY A 108 -11.32 17.61 -11.43
CA GLY A 108 -11.96 17.57 -10.11
C GLY A 108 -11.04 17.12 -8.96
N ASP A 109 -10.01 16.33 -9.25
CA ASP A 109 -9.03 15.84 -8.29
C ASP A 109 -7.67 15.57 -8.93
N GLU A 110 -6.63 15.32 -8.12
CA GLU A 110 -5.31 14.90 -8.56
C GLU A 110 -5.35 13.42 -9.01
N PRO A 111 -5.21 13.13 -10.32
CA PRO A 111 -5.55 11.80 -10.83
C PRO A 111 -4.39 10.79 -10.74
N VAL A 112 -3.13 11.23 -10.76
CA VAL A 112 -1.99 10.33 -10.94
C VAL A 112 -1.72 9.53 -9.69
N PHE A 113 -1.50 10.18 -8.55
CA PHE A 113 -1.21 9.47 -7.31
C PHE A 113 -2.46 8.81 -6.73
N PHE A 114 -3.65 9.37 -7.01
CA PHE A 114 -4.92 8.72 -6.72
C PHE A 114 -5.04 7.36 -7.43
N LEU A 115 -4.92 7.32 -8.76
CA LEU A 115 -5.03 6.07 -9.53
C LEU A 115 -3.92 5.08 -9.18
N MET A 116 -2.71 5.58 -8.92
CA MET A 116 -1.60 4.73 -8.47
C MET A 116 -1.92 4.06 -7.13
N SER A 117 -2.41 4.81 -6.14
CA SER A 117 -2.68 4.30 -4.79
C SER A 117 -3.94 3.45 -4.70
N MET A 118 -4.98 3.81 -5.46
CA MET A 118 -6.28 3.16 -5.40
C MET A 118 -6.34 1.90 -6.27
N LEU A 119 -5.63 1.88 -7.40
CA LEU A 119 -5.76 0.80 -8.39
C LEU A 119 -4.45 0.09 -8.67
N VAL A 120 -3.44 0.82 -9.18
CA VAL A 120 -2.21 0.19 -9.70
C VAL A 120 -1.48 -0.57 -8.60
N LEU A 121 -1.21 0.08 -7.47
CA LEU A 121 -0.44 -0.50 -6.38
C LEU A 121 -1.18 -1.62 -5.63
N PRO A 122 -2.49 -1.53 -5.37
CA PRO A 122 -3.26 -2.68 -4.85
C PRO A 122 -3.22 -3.89 -5.79
N VAL A 123 -3.34 -3.70 -7.11
CA VAL A 123 -3.25 -4.79 -8.08
C VAL A 123 -1.84 -5.42 -8.06
N THR A 124 -0.79 -4.61 -8.10
CA THR A 124 0.58 -5.13 -8.04
C THR A 124 0.89 -5.78 -6.70
N PHE A 125 0.31 -5.29 -5.60
CA PHE A 125 0.38 -5.93 -4.29
C PHE A 125 -0.17 -7.36 -4.33
N VAL A 126 -1.38 -7.54 -4.88
CA VAL A 126 -2.01 -8.86 -5.01
C VAL A 126 -1.17 -9.80 -5.88
N ILE A 127 -0.64 -9.32 -7.01
CA ILE A 127 0.25 -10.11 -7.88
C ILE A 127 1.52 -10.54 -7.12
N GLY A 128 2.14 -9.62 -6.38
CA GLY A 128 3.33 -9.92 -5.56
C GLY A 128 3.03 -10.92 -4.46
N ALA A 129 1.93 -10.72 -3.72
CA ALA A 129 1.57 -11.55 -2.58
C ALA A 129 1.23 -12.97 -3.01
N THR A 130 0.41 -13.12 -4.05
CA THR A 130 0.05 -14.44 -4.62
C THR A 130 1.28 -15.16 -5.18
N GLY A 131 2.14 -14.46 -5.94
CA GLY A 131 3.39 -15.02 -6.46
C GLY A 131 4.34 -15.48 -5.36
N SER A 132 4.44 -14.73 -4.27
CA SER A 132 5.22 -15.10 -3.08
C SER A 132 4.63 -16.33 -2.38
N LEU A 133 3.31 -16.39 -2.22
CA LEU A 133 2.60 -17.50 -1.57
C LEU A 133 2.78 -18.83 -2.33
N ILE A 134 2.58 -18.80 -3.65
CA ILE A 134 2.77 -19.98 -4.53
C ILE A 134 4.21 -20.49 -4.42
N ARG A 135 5.20 -19.58 -4.40
CA ARG A 135 6.62 -19.93 -4.29
C ARG A 135 6.98 -20.50 -2.92
N LEU A 136 6.34 -20.02 -1.86
CA LEU A 136 6.51 -20.56 -0.51
C LEU A 136 5.92 -21.95 -0.38
N TRP A 137 4.74 -22.18 -0.96
CA TRP A 137 4.10 -23.48 -0.92
C TRP A 137 4.87 -24.54 -1.70
N LYS A 138 5.32 -24.24 -2.93
CA LYS A 138 6.12 -25.16 -3.76
C LYS A 138 7.50 -25.51 -3.20
N ARG A 139 7.96 -24.83 -2.14
CA ARG A 139 9.25 -25.09 -1.47
C ARG A 139 9.11 -25.91 -0.19
N ARG A 140 7.89 -26.18 0.27
CA ARG A 140 7.61 -27.24 1.23
C ARG A 140 7.53 -28.57 0.49
#